data_AF-A0A9X2IS72-F1
#
_entry.id   AF-A0A9X2IS72-F1
#
_cell.length_a   1.000
_cell.length_b   1.000
_cell.length_c   1.000
_cell.angle_alpha   90.00
_cell.angle_beta   90.00
_cell.angle_gamma   90.00
#
_symmetry.space_group_name_H-M   'P 1'
#
loop_
_entity.id
_entity.type
_entity.pdbx_description
1 polymer ?
#
loop_
_entity_poly.entity_id
_entity_poly.type
_entity_poly.pdbx_seq_one_letter_code
_entity_poly.pdbx_strand_id
1 'polypeptide(L)'
;MATGREQQLATYYRFTDELNETCRKTNDLAAHLGIETRYIECSLYREQLEQLAEIQTYFRKVGMSAAQTTDSEILMMALSHFHQFVKHIESE
;
A
#
# COMPACT_ATOMS: atom_id res chain seq x y z
N MET A 1 59.42 -13.63 10.94
CA MET A 1 58.83 -12.68 9.97
C MET A 1 57.87 -13.47 9.12
N ALA A 2 56.60 -13.07 9.04
CA ALA A 2 55.63 -13.76 8.18
C ALA A 2 56.05 -13.57 6.71
N THR A 3 55.95 -14.62 5.91
CA THR A 3 56.29 -14.57 4.48
C THR A 3 55.26 -13.71 3.73
N GLY A 4 55.64 -13.10 2.61
CA GLY A 4 54.71 -12.27 1.81
C GLY A 4 53.43 -13.00 1.40
N ARG A 5 53.50 -14.34 1.27
CA ARG A 5 52.35 -15.22 1.01
C ARG A 5 51.39 -15.31 2.20
N GLU A 6 51.91 -15.38 3.42
CA GLU A 6 51.09 -15.41 4.66
C GLU A 6 50.38 -14.07 4.88
N GLN A 7 51.04 -12.95 4.58
CA GLN A 7 50.41 -11.62 4.63
C GLN A 7 49.29 -11.46 3.58
N GLN A 8 49.50 -11.98 2.37
CA GLN A 8 48.47 -12.00 1.34
C GLN A 8 47.27 -12.88 1.72
N LEU A 9 47.52 -14.07 2.28
CA LEU A 9 46.49 -14.96 2.80
C LEU A 9 45.68 -14.30 3.93
N ALA A 10 46.35 -13.69 4.90
CA ALA A 10 45.68 -12.97 5.99
C ALA A 10 44.80 -11.82 5.48
N THR A 11 45.28 -11.10 4.47
CA THR A 11 44.51 -10.02 3.83
C THR A 11 43.29 -10.56 3.11
N TYR A 12 43.43 -11.68 2.40
CA TYR A 12 42.33 -12.34 1.69
C TYR A 12 41.25 -12.86 2.66
N TYR A 13 41.65 -13.49 3.77
CA TYR A 13 40.71 -13.94 4.79
C TYR A 13 39.96 -12.77 5.41
N ARG A 14 40.65 -11.67 5.73
CA ARG A 14 40.00 -10.47 6.26
C ARG A 14 38.95 -9.91 5.29
N PHE A 15 39.26 -9.83 3.99
CA PHE A 15 38.29 -9.38 2.99
C PHE A 15 37.10 -10.33 2.86
N THR A 16 37.32 -11.63 3.00
CA THR A 16 36.25 -12.63 2.99
C THR A 16 35.32 -12.46 4.19
N ASP A 17 35.88 -12.19 5.37
CA ASP A 17 35.09 -11.95 6.59
C ASP A 17 34.28 -10.64 6.48
N GLU A 18 34.88 -9.57 5.95
CA GLU A 18 34.19 -8.30 5.69
C GLU A 18 33.05 -8.46 4.68
N LEU A 19 33.25 -9.26 3.63
CA LEU A 19 32.22 -9.59 2.64
C LEU A 19 31.06 -10.35 3.29
N ASN A 20 31.36 -11.40 4.07
CA ASN A 20 30.35 -12.20 4.76
C ASN A 20 29.51 -11.35 5.72
N GLU A 21 30.16 -10.44 6.45
CA GLU A 21 29.47 -9.52 7.35
C GLU A 21 28.55 -8.55 6.60
N THR A 22 28.99 -8.07 5.44
CA THR A 22 28.18 -7.20 4.58
C THR A 22 26.97 -7.95 4.01
N CYS A 23 27.15 -9.19 3.56
CA CYS A 23 26.06 -10.04 3.08
C CYS A 23 25.04 -10.30 4.19
N ARG A 24 25.50 -10.58 5.41
CA ARG A 24 24.64 -10.80 6.58
C ARG A 24 23.76 -9.57 6.86
N LYS A 25 24.37 -8.38 6.98
CA LYS A 25 23.65 -7.12 7.20
C LYS A 25 22.65 -6.82 6.08
N THR A 26 23.03 -7.07 4.83
CA THR A 26 22.15 -6.86 3.68
C THR A 26 20.92 -7.77 3.75
N ASN A 27 21.10 -9.04 4.11
CA ASN A 27 20.00 -9.98 4.25
C ASN A 27 19.06 -9.61 5.41
N ASP A 28 19.62 -9.18 6.54
CA ASP A 28 18.83 -8.74 7.70
C ASP A 28 17.98 -7.50 7.35
N LEU A 29 18.57 -6.53 6.64
CA LEU A 29 17.86 -5.35 6.13
C LEU A 29 16.76 -5.73 5.13
N ALA A 30 17.05 -6.63 4.18
CA ALA A 30 16.07 -7.09 3.21
C ALA A 30 14.89 -7.82 3.89
N ALA A 31 15.16 -8.64 4.91
CA ALA A 31 14.13 -9.30 5.69
C ALA A 31 13.25 -8.28 6.45
N HIS A 32 13.85 -7.27 7.07
CA HIS A 32 13.11 -6.20 7.73
C HIS A 32 12.22 -5.42 6.76
N LEU A 33 12.77 -5.00 5.60
CA LEU A 33 12.01 -4.30 4.56
C LEU A 33 10.86 -5.15 4.02
N GLY A 34 11.06 -6.46 3.85
CA GLY A 34 10.01 -7.38 3.44
C GLY A 34 8.87 -7.47 4.46
N ILE A 35 9.19 -7.47 5.75
CA ILE A 35 8.20 -7.45 6.84
C ILE A 35 7.44 -6.12 6.86
N GLU A 36 8.15 -4.99 6.78
CA GLU A 36 7.54 -3.65 6.78
C GLU A 36 6.62 -3.45 5.57
N THR A 37 7.06 -3.86 4.39
CA THR A 37 6.28 -3.76 3.15
C THR A 37 4.99 -4.57 3.27
N ARG A 38 5.09 -5.83 3.74
CA ARG A 38 3.92 -6.68 3.95
C ARG A 38 2.95 -6.09 4.98
N TYR A 39 3.45 -5.49 6.06
CA TYR A 39 2.61 -4.82 7.04
C TYR A 39 1.88 -3.62 6.44
N ILE A 40 2.57 -2.78 5.65
CA ILE A 40 1.98 -1.63 4.96
C ILE A 40 0.90 -2.09 3.98
N GLU A 41 1.17 -3.10 3.15
CA GLU A 41 0.20 -3.66 2.21
C GLU A 41 -1.05 -4.18 2.93
N CYS A 42 -0.88 -4.89 4.05
CA CYS A 42 -2.00 -5.36 4.85
C CYS A 42 -2.80 -4.21 5.47
N SER A 43 -2.13 -3.17 5.95
CA SER A 43 -2.79 -1.98 6.51
C SER A 43 -3.58 -1.23 5.43
N LEU A 44 -2.98 -1.04 4.25
CA LEU A 44 -3.61 -0.39 3.10
C LEU A 44 -4.83 -1.17 2.62
N TYR A 45 -4.71 -2.50 2.54
CA TYR A 45 -5.85 -3.36 2.17
C TYR A 45 -7.01 -3.24 3.16
N ARG A 46 -6.72 -3.19 4.47
CA ARG A 46 -7.75 -2.97 5.50
C ARG A 46 -8.41 -1.60 5.35
N GLU A 47 -7.63 -0.55 5.13
CA GLU A 47 -8.17 0.81 4.91
C GLU A 47 -9.08 0.86 3.68
N GLN A 48 -8.69 0.20 2.58
CA GLN A 48 -9.52 0.08 1.37
C GLN A 48 -10.84 -0.63 1.65
N LEU A 49 -10.84 -1.69 2.46
CA LEU A 49 -12.09 -2.38 2.85
C LEU A 49 -13.00 -1.49 3.71
N GLU A 50 -12.43 -0.72 4.64
CA GLU A 50 -13.18 0.23 5.46
C GLU A 50 -13.82 1.31 4.58
N GLN A 51 -13.06 1.90 3.66
CA GLN A 51 -13.57 2.88 2.70
C GLN A 51 -14.69 2.31 1.82
N LEU A 52 -14.56 1.08 1.33
CA LEU A 52 -15.60 0.41 0.57
C LEU A 52 -16.89 0.20 1.39
N ALA A 53 -16.74 -0.17 2.67
CA ALA A 53 -17.89 -0.32 3.57
C ALA A 53 -18.60 1.01 3.84
N GLU A 54 -17.85 2.11 3.98
CA GLU A 54 -18.40 3.46 4.10
C GLU A 54 -19.17 3.87 2.85
N ILE A 55 -18.59 3.66 1.66
CA ILE A 55 -19.23 3.94 0.37
C ILE A 55 -20.54 3.15 0.22
N GLN A 56 -20.54 1.86 0.53
CA GLN A 56 -21.76 1.04 0.48
C GLN A 56 -22.81 1.50 1.50
N THR A 57 -22.37 1.98 2.67
CA THR A 57 -23.27 2.53 3.68
C THR A 57 -23.86 3.85 3.23
N TYR A 58 -23.08 4.72 2.57
CA TYR A 58 -23.58 5.93 1.94
C TYR A 58 -24.65 5.60 0.89
N PHE A 59 -24.38 4.69 -0.04
CA PHE A 59 -25.35 4.33 -1.07
C PHE A 59 -26.65 3.74 -0.51
N ARG A 60 -26.56 2.95 0.56
CA ARG A 60 -27.76 2.49 1.29
C ARG A 60 -28.55 3.65 1.91
N LYS A 61 -27.89 4.66 2.47
CA LYS A 61 -28.55 5.84 3.07
C LYS A 61 -29.31 6.67 2.04
N VAL A 62 -28.77 6.81 0.82
CA VAL A 62 -29.45 7.51 -0.29
C VAL A 62 -30.46 6.62 -1.03
N GLY A 63 -30.75 5.42 -0.53
CA GLY A 63 -31.78 4.53 -1.05
C GLY A 63 -31.37 3.71 -2.27
N MET A 64 -30.09 3.66 -2.64
CA MET A 64 -29.59 2.79 -3.70
C MET A 64 -29.41 1.35 -3.18
N SER A 65 -29.97 0.38 -3.91
CA SER A 65 -29.75 -1.03 -3.62
C SER A 65 -28.37 -1.52 -4.11
N ALA A 66 -27.87 -2.63 -3.55
CA ALA A 66 -26.59 -3.22 -3.95
C ALA A 66 -26.55 -3.66 -5.44
N ALA A 67 -27.71 -3.95 -6.04
CA ALA A 67 -27.81 -4.27 -7.46
C ALA A 67 -27.71 -3.03 -8.37
N GLN A 68 -27.91 -1.84 -7.81
CA GLN A 68 -27.87 -0.56 -8.51
C GLN A 68 -26.56 0.20 -8.28
N THR A 69 -25.59 -0.37 -7.57
CA THR A 69 -24.28 0.26 -7.32
C THR A 69 -23.33 0.06 -8.51
N THR A 70 -23.84 0.27 -9.72
CA THR A 70 -23.03 0.33 -10.95
C THR A 70 -22.68 1.78 -11.26
N ASP A 71 -21.57 2.02 -11.94
CA ASP A 71 -21.09 3.38 -12.25
C ASP A 71 -22.15 4.22 -12.97
N SER A 72 -22.89 3.60 -13.90
CA SER A 72 -23.96 4.27 -14.67
C SER A 72 -25.12 4.72 -13.80
N GLU A 73 -25.56 3.88 -12.85
CA GLU A 73 -26.66 4.21 -11.94
C GLU A 73 -26.24 5.25 -10.90
N ILE A 74 -25.01 5.18 -10.40
CA ILE A 74 -24.44 6.18 -9.50
C ILE A 74 -24.41 7.55 -10.18
N LEU A 75 -23.96 7.61 -11.45
CA LEU A 75 -23.95 8.84 -12.25
C LEU A 75 -25.36 9.39 -12.47
N MET A 76 -26.32 8.54 -12.82
CA MET A 76 -27.72 8.97 -12.99
C MET A 76 -28.32 9.52 -11.70
N MET A 77 -28.06 8.87 -10.56
CA MET A 77 -28.50 9.36 -9.26
C MET A 77 -27.87 10.72 -8.94
N ALA A 78 -26.56 10.88 -9.15
CA ALA A 78 -25.85 12.13 -8.92
C ALA A 78 -26.42 13.27 -9.78
N LEU A 79 -26.69 13.01 -11.06
CA LEU A 79 -27.31 13.97 -11.98
C LEU A 79 -28.74 14.34 -11.54
N SER A 80 -29.52 13.38 -11.06
CA SER A 80 -30.88 13.63 -10.56
C SER A 80 -30.87 14.55 -9.33
N HIS A 81 -30.02 14.27 -8.35
CA HIS A 81 -29.86 15.13 -7.16
C HIS A 81 -29.33 16.51 -7.52
N PHE A 82 -28.36 16.60 -8.44
CA PHE A 82 -27.84 17.88 -8.91
C PHE A 82 -28.92 18.70 -9.62
N HIS A 83 -29.73 18.08 -10.47
CA HIS A 83 -30.85 18.76 -11.13
C HIS A 83 -31.90 19.26 -10.13
N GLN A 84 -32.25 18.46 -9.13
CA GLN A 84 -33.16 18.87 -8.04
C GLN A 84 -32.61 20.08 -7.28
N PHE A 85 -31.31 20.05 -6.97
CA PHE A 85 -30.62 21.15 -6.29
C PHE A 85 -30.65 22.45 -7.12
N VAL A 86 -30.32 22.38 -8.41
CA VAL A 86 -30.38 23.55 -9.32
C VAL A 86 -31.80 24.12 -9.40
N LYS A 87 -32.81 23.26 -9.53
CA LYS A 87 -34.21 23.70 -9.54
C LYS A 87 -34.64 24.38 -8.24
N HIS A 88 -34.14 23.90 -7.10
CA HIS A 88 -34.42 24.52 -5.81
C HIS A 88 -33.85 25.94 -5.74
N ILE A 89 -32.62 26.15 -6.22
CA ILE A 89 -31.98 27.47 -6.31
C ILE A 89 -32.75 28.42 -7.23
N GLU A 90 -33.22 27.93 -8.39
CA GLU A 90 -34.00 28.77 -9.33
C GLU A 90 -35.41 29.13 -8.82
N SER A 91 -35.88 28.42 -7.79
CA SER A 91 -37.21 28.62 -7.20
C SER A 91 -37.20 29.46 -5.92
N GLU A 92 -36.02 29.87 -5.43
CA GLU A 92 -35.82 30.88 -4.37
C GLU A 92 -35.55 32.27 -4.96
#